data_AF-A0A7C5LZY9-F1
#
_entry.id   AF-A0A7C5LZY9-F1
#
_cell.length_a   1.000
_cell.length_b   1.000
_cell.length_c   1.000
_cell.angle_alpha   90.00
_cell.angle_beta   90.00
_cell.angle_gamma   90.00
#
_symmetry.space_group_name_H-M   'P 1'
#
loop_
_entity.id
_entity.type
_entity.pdbx_description
1 polymer ?
#
loop_
_entity_poly.entity_id
_entity_poly.type
_entity_poly.pdbx_seq_one_letter_code
_entity_poly.pdbx_strand_id
1 'polypeptide(L)'
;MNGTILAALIMFLTTIGFSALFLFPAIRFTQNCKIVKFYWIGFWAFLGGIAALSGAQAVLSILHMDVQRVGQAILAGVSAAFVLFVMFAWGRLTLRGVTALAKKVR
;
A
#
# COMPACT_ATOMS: atom_id res chain seq x y z
N MET A 1 15.90 -4.70 -29.90
CA MET A 1 15.77 -4.27 -28.49
C MET A 1 16.72 -5.10 -27.65
N ASN A 2 17.52 -4.48 -26.79
CA ASN A 2 18.39 -5.20 -25.85
C ASN A 2 17.52 -6.03 -24.88
N GLY A 3 17.89 -7.28 -24.59
CA GLY A 3 17.12 -8.17 -23.71
C GLY A 3 16.85 -7.56 -22.32
N THR A 4 17.76 -6.74 -21.83
CA THR A 4 17.64 -5.99 -20.57
C THR A 4 16.48 -4.98 -20.57
N ILE A 5 16.28 -4.26 -21.69
CA ILE A 5 15.20 -3.27 -21.82
C ILE A 5 13.85 -3.98 -21.89
N LEU A 6 13.79 -5.12 -22.59
CA LEU A 6 12.58 -5.93 -22.66
C LEU A 6 12.18 -6.46 -21.27
N ALA A 7 13.15 -7.00 -20.51
CA ALA A 7 12.93 -7.48 -19.16
C ALA A 7 12.46 -6.37 -18.21
N ALA A 8 13.09 -5.19 -18.26
CA ALA A 8 12.68 -4.02 -17.48
C ALA A 8 11.24 -3.58 -17.80
N LEU A 9 10.85 -3.61 -19.07
CA LEU A 9 9.52 -3.22 -19.53
C LEU A 9 8.44 -4.20 -19.06
N ILE A 10 8.73 -5.52 -19.08
CA ILE A 10 7.82 -6.54 -18.54
C ILE A 10 7.62 -6.36 -17.03
N MET A 11 8.70 -6.15 -16.26
CA MET A 11 8.60 -5.90 -14.82
C MET A 11 7.85 -4.60 -14.52
N PHE A 12 8.05 -3.56 -15.33
CA PHE A 12 7.33 -2.29 -15.17
C PHE A 12 5.82 -2.45 -15.42
N LEU A 13 5.43 -3.10 -16.51
CA LEU A 13 4.02 -3.34 -16.84
C LEU A 13 3.32 -4.23 -15.82
N THR A 14 3.98 -5.31 -15.38
CA THR A 14 3.43 -6.19 -14.35
C THR A 14 3.28 -5.45 -13.02
N THR A 15 4.27 -4.66 -12.61
CA THR A 15 4.19 -3.82 -11.41
C THR A 15 2.99 -2.86 -11.48
N ILE A 16 2.82 -2.14 -12.59
CA ILE A 16 1.67 -1.24 -12.77
C ILE A 16 0.35 -2.02 -12.67
N GLY A 17 0.27 -3.17 -13.34
CA GLY A 17 -0.91 -4.03 -13.31
C GLY A 17 -1.28 -4.44 -11.89
N PHE A 18 -0.33 -5.00 -11.14
CA PHE A 18 -0.57 -5.44 -9.76
C PHE A 18 -0.82 -4.28 -8.80
N SER A 19 -0.05 -3.18 -8.90
CA SER A 19 -0.29 -1.97 -8.10
C SER A 19 -1.67 -1.37 -8.35
N ALA A 20 -2.16 -1.38 -9.59
CA ALA A 20 -3.51 -0.93 -9.93
C ALA A 20 -4.59 -1.86 -9.37
N LEU A 21 -4.36 -3.18 -9.35
CA LEU A 21 -5.28 -4.14 -8.73
C LEU A 21 -5.49 -3.86 -7.23
N PHE A 22 -4.46 -3.40 -6.52
CA PHE A 22 -4.60 -3.00 -5.12
C PHE A 22 -5.49 -1.76 -4.92
N LEU A 23 -5.62 -0.89 -5.93
CA LEU A 23 -6.51 0.27 -5.87
C LEU A 23 -7.97 -0.09 -6.17
N PHE A 24 -8.24 -1.21 -6.83
CA PHE A 24 -9.59 -1.66 -7.14
C PHE A 24 -10.50 -1.78 -5.90
N PRO A 25 -10.12 -2.51 -4.82
CA PRO A 25 -10.94 -2.59 -3.61
C PRO A 25 -11.08 -1.24 -2.88
N ALA A 26 -10.10 -0.32 -3.03
CA ALA A 26 -10.19 1.02 -2.46
C ALA A 26 -11.34 1.84 -3.07
N ILE A 27 -11.60 1.64 -4.36
CA ILE A 27 -12.61 2.39 -5.13
C ILE A 27 -13.96 1.65 -5.12
N ARG A 28 -13.96 0.33 -5.26
CA ARG A 28 -15.19 -0.46 -5.45
C ARG A 28 -16.01 -0.60 -4.18
N PHE A 29 -15.38 -0.76 -3.02
CA PHE A 29 -16.07 -0.97 -1.75
C PHE A 29 -16.24 0.34 -0.99
N THR A 30 -17.42 0.95 -1.11
CA THR A 30 -17.75 2.16 -0.33
C THR A 30 -18.18 1.78 1.08
N GLN A 31 -17.53 2.37 2.07
CA GLN A 31 -17.86 2.23 3.49
C GLN A 31 -18.77 3.38 3.94
N ASN A 32 -19.84 3.06 4.67
CA ASN A 32 -20.80 4.06 5.17
C ASN A 32 -20.20 4.97 6.25
N CYS A 33 -19.31 4.44 7.09
CA CYS A 33 -18.65 5.23 8.12
C CYS A 33 -17.43 5.96 7.53
N LYS A 34 -17.41 7.30 7.61
CA LYS A 34 -16.31 8.14 7.09
C LYS A 34 -14.93 7.73 7.63
N ILE A 35 -14.85 7.30 8.89
CA ILE A 35 -13.59 6.87 9.51
C ILE A 35 -13.13 5.53 8.95
N VAL A 36 -14.03 4.56 8.84
CA VAL A 36 -13.71 3.26 8.23
C VAL A 36 -13.29 3.46 6.77
N LYS A 37 -13.97 4.34 6.03
CA LYS A 37 -13.62 4.70 4.66
C LYS A 37 -12.19 5.24 4.54
N PHE A 38 -11.78 6.14 5.43
CA PHE A 38 -10.41 6.68 5.44
C PHE A 38 -9.36 5.58 5.64
N TYR A 39 -9.54 4.71 6.64
CA TYR A 39 -8.60 3.62 6.89
C TYR A 39 -8.61 2.56 5.79
N TRP A 40 -9.77 2.28 5.20
CA TRP A 40 -9.91 1.39 4.06
C TRP A 40 -9.14 1.89 2.84
N ILE A 41 -9.37 3.14 2.42
CA ILE A 41 -8.66 3.72 1.27
C ILE A 41 -7.16 3.80 1.54
N GLY A 42 -6.77 4.27 2.74
CA GLY A 42 -5.36 4.37 3.12
C GLY A 42 -4.65 3.01 3.11
N PHE A 43 -5.28 1.96 3.63
CA PHE A 43 -4.72 0.61 3.64
C PHE A 43 -4.36 0.13 2.23
N TRP A 44 -5.29 0.26 1.29
CA TRP A 44 -5.08 -0.16 -0.10
C TRP A 44 -4.11 0.75 -0.84
N ALA A 45 -4.13 2.06 -0.56
CA ALA A 45 -3.16 3.00 -1.14
C ALA A 45 -1.73 2.70 -0.67
N PHE A 46 -1.52 2.36 0.61
CA PHE A 46 -0.23 1.94 1.12
C PHE A 46 0.24 0.64 0.46
N LEU A 47 -0.63 -0.37 0.34
CA LEU A 47 -0.29 -1.62 -0.35
C LEU A 47 0.10 -1.38 -1.81
N GLY A 48 -0.68 -0.59 -2.54
CA GLY A 48 -0.36 -0.22 -3.92
C GLY A 48 0.96 0.54 -4.04
N GLY A 49 1.23 1.45 -3.11
CA GLY A 49 2.49 2.21 -3.03
C GLY A 49 3.71 1.34 -2.70
N ILE A 50 3.60 0.42 -1.75
CA ILE A 50 4.67 -0.54 -1.41
C ILE A 50 4.95 -1.46 -2.60
N ALA A 51 3.91 -1.99 -3.24
CA ALA A 51 4.05 -2.81 -4.45
C ALA A 51 4.73 -2.03 -5.58
N ALA A 52 4.33 -0.77 -5.80
CA ALA A 52 4.90 0.09 -6.84
C ALA A 52 6.37 0.41 -6.57
N LEU A 53 6.73 0.75 -5.32
CA LEU A 53 8.11 1.04 -4.91
C LEU A 53 9.01 -0.19 -5.04
N SER A 54 8.52 -1.35 -4.59
CA SER A 54 9.24 -2.62 -4.72
C SER A 54 9.48 -3.00 -6.18
N GLY A 55 8.46 -2.86 -7.03
CA GLY A 55 8.59 -3.15 -8.46
C GLY A 55 9.48 -2.14 -9.19
N ALA A 56 9.40 -0.85 -8.85
CA ALA A 56 10.29 0.18 -9.38
C ALA A 56 11.75 -0.11 -9.03
N GLN A 57 12.04 -0.54 -7.80
CA GLN A 57 13.39 -0.94 -7.40
C GLN A 57 13.90 -2.13 -8.24
N ALA A 58 13.04 -3.13 -8.51
CA ALA A 58 13.41 -4.27 -9.35
C ALA A 58 13.69 -3.86 -10.81
N VAL A 59 12.87 -2.96 -11.38
CA VAL A 59 13.09 -2.42 -12.73
C VAL A 59 14.43 -1.68 -12.81
N LEU A 60 14.72 -0.83 -11.82
CA LEU A 60 15.97 -0.07 -11.77
C LEU A 60 17.19 -0.96 -11.58
N SER A 61 17.06 -2.06 -10.81
CA SER A 61 18.10 -3.08 -10.66
C SER A 61 18.38 -3.80 -11.98
N ILE A 62 17.36 -4.09 -12.80
CA ILE A 62 17.53 -4.69 -14.13
C ILE A 62 18.28 -3.73 -15.06
N LEU A 63 18.04 -2.42 -14.94
CA LEU A 63 18.72 -1.39 -15.71
C LEU A 63 20.13 -1.04 -15.18
N HIS A 64 20.64 -1.78 -14.19
CA HIS A 64 21.93 -1.56 -13.55
C HIS A 64 22.09 -0.15 -12.93
N MET A 65 20.98 0.46 -12.50
CA MET A 65 21.02 1.72 -11.75
C MET A 65 21.22 1.42 -10.26
N ASP A 66 22.24 2.02 -9.65
CA ASP A 66 22.55 1.81 -8.22
C ASP A 66 21.64 2.65 -7.32
N VAL A 67 20.42 2.15 -7.12
CA VAL A 67 19.39 2.75 -6.25
C VAL A 67 19.09 1.86 -5.04
N GLN A 68 19.85 0.79 -4.83
CA GLN A 68 19.49 -0.24 -3.84
C GLN A 68 19.43 0.31 -2.42
N ARG A 69 20.38 1.17 -2.02
CA ARG A 69 20.37 1.77 -0.68
C ARG A 69 19.17 2.70 -0.47
N VAL A 70 18.92 3.60 -1.41
CA VAL A 70 17.83 4.59 -1.31
C VAL A 70 16.47 3.91 -1.43
N GLY A 71 16.31 2.98 -2.38
CA GLY A 71 15.09 2.22 -2.58
C GLY A 71 14.71 1.39 -1.34
N GLN A 72 15.68 0.69 -0.74
CA GLN A 72 15.44 -0.07 0.48
C GLN A 72 15.08 0.82 1.67
N ALA A 73 15.76 1.96 1.84
CA ALA A 73 15.44 2.89 2.93
C ALA A 73 14.01 3.45 2.80
N ILE A 74 13.60 3.85 1.59
CA ILE A 74 12.25 4.34 1.32
C ILE A 74 11.22 3.22 1.55
N LEU A 75 11.46 2.03 1.02
CA LEU A 75 10.55 0.89 1.16
C LEU A 75 10.37 0.50 2.63
N ALA A 76 11.45 0.45 3.41
CA ALA A 76 11.41 0.21 4.84
C ALA A 76 10.64 1.31 5.59
N GLY A 77 10.87 2.58 5.26
CA GLY A 77 10.17 3.72 5.86
C GLY A 77 8.66 3.69 5.58
N VAL A 78 8.26 3.45 4.32
CA VAL A 78 6.85 3.33 3.93
C VAL A 78 6.19 2.12 4.57
N SER A 79 6.91 0.99 4.67
CA SER A 79 6.40 -0.21 5.35
C SER A 79 6.20 0.01 6.85
N ALA A 80 7.14 0.69 7.52
CA ALA A 80 6.99 1.06 8.92
C ALA A 80 5.79 2.00 9.13
N ALA A 81 5.64 3.01 8.26
CA ALA A 81 4.50 3.91 8.29
C ALA A 81 3.17 3.16 8.07
N PHE A 82 3.15 2.18 7.18
CA PHE A 82 1.98 1.32 6.96
C PHE A 82 1.61 0.51 8.22
N VAL A 83 2.59 -0.10 8.90
CA VAL A 83 2.35 -0.84 10.14
C VAL A 83 1.76 0.09 11.22
N LEU A 84 2.36 1.27 11.42
CA LEU A 84 1.85 2.26 12.37
C LEU A 84 0.43 2.73 12.01
N PHE A 85 0.16 2.95 10.73
CA PHE A 85 -1.16 3.31 10.24
C PHE A 85 -2.20 2.23 10.57
N VAL A 86 -1.87 0.95 10.32
CA VAL A 86 -2.76 -0.18 10.62
C VAL A 86 -2.99 -0.32 12.12
N MET A 87 -1.93 -0.24 12.95
CA MET A 87 -2.07 -0.30 14.41
C MET A 87 -2.96 0.82 14.94
N PHE A 88 -2.76 2.05 14.47
CA PHE A 88 -3.55 3.20 14.88
C PHE A 88 -5.01 3.10 14.40
N ALA A 89 -5.23 2.62 13.16
CA ALA A 89 -6.56 2.34 12.64
C ALA A 89 -7.30 1.34 13.53
N TRP A 90 -6.64 0.25 13.88
CA TRP A 90 -7.22 -0.83 14.67
C TRP A 90 -7.57 -0.36 16.09
N GLY A 91 -6.67 0.35 16.76
CA GLY A 91 -6.93 0.94 18.07
C GLY A 91 -8.11 1.91 18.05
N ARG A 92 -8.16 2.82 17.08
CA ARG A 92 -9.25 3.82 17.00
C ARG A 92 -10.61 3.19 16.66
N LEU A 93 -10.63 2.19 15.78
CA LEU A 93 -11.85 1.48 15.39
C LEU A 93 -12.40 0.61 16.53
N THR A 94 -11.54 -0.11 17.25
CA THR A 94 -11.93 -0.93 18.41
C THR A 94 -12.50 -0.07 19.53
N LEU A 95 -11.84 1.04 19.89
CA LEU A 95 -12.37 2.01 20.86
C LEU A 95 -13.75 2.55 20.48
N ARG A 96 -13.98 2.86 19.19
CA ARG A 96 -15.29 3.29 18.70
C ARG A 96 -16.34 2.18 18.75
N GLY A 97 -15.96 0.93 18.47
CA GLY A 97 -16.86 -0.21 18.61
C GLY A 97 -17.29 -0.44 20.05
N VAL A 98 -16.33 -0.42 20.99
CA VAL A 98 -16.59 -0.62 22.42
C VAL A 98 -17.47 0.49 23.00
N THR A 99 -17.18 1.75 22.69
CA THR A 99 -18.00 2.88 23.15
C THR A 99 -19.42 2.88 22.59
N ALA A 100 -19.61 2.42 21.35
CA ALA A 100 -20.94 2.26 20.76
C ALA A 100 -21.73 1.11 21.42
N LEU A 101 -21.08 -0.01 21.74
CA LEU A 101 -21.70 -1.11 22.49
C LEU A 101 -22.07 -0.67 23.91
N ALA A 102 -21.16 0.00 24.62
CA ALA A 102 -21.40 0.48 25.99
C ALA A 102 -22.60 1.44 26.07
N LYS A 103 -22.81 2.29 25.05
CA LYS A 103 -23.99 3.16 24.96
C LYS A 103 -25.30 2.42 24.66
N LYS A 104 -25.24 1.23 24.08
CA LYS A 104 -26.42 0.43 23.73
C LYS A 104 -26.87 -0.49 24.86
N VAL A 105 -25.93 -0.87 25.75
CA VAL A 105 -26.20 -1.72 26.92
C VAL A 105 -26.68 -0.93 28.14
N ARG A 106 -26.38 0.37 28.21
CA ARG A 106 -26.90 1.30 29.22
C ARG A 106 -28.22 1.91 28.79
#